data_AF-A0A565C776-F1
#
_entry.id   AF-A0A565C776-F1
#
_cell.length_a   1.000
_cell.length_b   1.000
_cell.length_c   1.000
_cell.angle_alpha   90.00
_cell.angle_beta   90.00
_cell.angle_gamma   90.00
#
_symmetry.space_group_name_H-M   'P 1'
#
loop_
_entity.id
_entity.type
_entity.pdbx_description
1 polymer ?
#
loop_
_entity_poly.entity_id
_entity_poly.type
_entity_poly.pdbx_seq_one_letter_code
_entity_poly.pdbx_strand_id
1 'polypeptide(L)'
;MIGDMTFDALNSPPLIAVVNNNLYLLEPYSNELRVYDINKNVWEKLGIVPVRAISVGGWGVAFKSLGDRLLLIGAMSSHSRNVTVYTCRPSTKVEELIWERSNDSYSDDGIHFSRFIHNCCVMFV
;
A
#
# COMPACT_ATOMS: atom_id res chain seq x y z
N MET A 1 20.76 -6.76 -2.32
CA MET A 1 19.92 -7.28 -3.44
C MET A 1 18.57 -7.65 -2.87
N ILE A 2 17.49 -7.43 -3.62
CA ILE A 2 16.08 -7.76 -3.30
C ILE A 2 15.88 -9.29 -3.18
N GLY A 3 16.66 -9.98 -2.33
CA GLY A 3 16.85 -11.44 -2.37
C GLY A 3 15.74 -12.28 -1.76
N ASP A 4 14.92 -11.70 -0.88
CA ASP A 4 13.93 -12.45 -0.08
C ASP A 4 12.47 -12.22 -0.53
N MET A 5 12.24 -11.60 -1.69
CA MET A 5 10.90 -11.32 -2.21
C MET A 5 10.64 -12.12 -3.47
N THR A 6 9.70 -13.05 -3.38
CA THR A 6 9.21 -13.83 -4.52
C THR A 6 8.19 -13.00 -5.29
N PHE A 7 8.63 -12.40 -6.40
CA PHE A 7 7.73 -11.78 -7.37
C PHE A 7 7.28 -12.85 -8.37
N ASP A 8 6.03 -13.31 -8.23
CA ASP A 8 5.36 -14.10 -9.26
C ASP A 8 4.93 -13.16 -10.40
N ALA A 9 5.10 -13.58 -11.66
CA ALA A 9 4.65 -12.84 -12.83
C ALA A 9 3.13 -12.62 -12.87
N LEU A 10 2.37 -13.39 -12.08
CA LEU A 10 0.92 -13.22 -11.90
C LEU A 10 0.56 -12.09 -10.92
N ASN A 11 1.50 -11.63 -10.09
CA ASN A 11 1.26 -10.55 -9.13
C ASN A 11 1.35 -9.18 -9.78
N SER A 12 0.83 -8.18 -9.07
CA SER A 12 1.04 -6.79 -9.45
C SER A 12 2.54 -6.48 -9.48
N PRO A 13 2.94 -5.46 -10.26
CA PRO A 13 4.25 -4.86 -10.09
C PRO A 13 4.53 -4.51 -8.62
N PRO A 14 5.80 -4.46 -8.20
CA PRO A 14 6.17 -4.16 -6.82
C PRO A 14 5.48 -2.89 -6.31
N LEU A 15 4.77 -3.02 -5.19
CA LEU A 15 4.07 -1.91 -4.55
C LEU A 15 5.06 -1.12 -3.70
N ILE A 16 5.83 -0.24 -4.35
CA ILE A 16 6.87 0.56 -3.71
C ILE A 16 6.54 2.05 -3.69
N ALA A 17 7.05 2.75 -2.68
CA ALA A 17 6.96 4.19 -2.54
C ALA A 17 8.20 4.75 -1.82
N VAL A 18 8.57 5.99 -2.13
CA VAL A 18 9.65 6.70 -1.43
C VAL A 18 9.06 7.90 -0.70
N VAL A 19 9.29 7.97 0.61
CA VAL A 19 8.85 9.08 1.47
C VAL A 19 9.99 9.46 2.39
N ASN A 20 10.33 10.74 2.47
CA ASN A 20 11.41 11.26 3.31
C ASN A 20 12.72 10.45 3.16
N ASN A 21 13.12 10.17 1.92
CA ASN A 21 14.31 9.38 1.53
C ASN A 21 14.33 7.91 2.00
N ASN A 22 13.23 7.39 2.52
CA ASN A 22 13.10 5.98 2.86
C ASN A 22 12.31 5.25 1.79
N LEU A 23 12.80 4.07 1.40
CA LEU A 23 12.12 3.18 0.47
C LEU A 23 11.19 2.24 1.23
N TYR A 24 9.91 2.26 0.86
CA TYR A 24 8.87 1.43 1.43
C TYR A 24 8.35 0.43 0.42
N LEU A 25 7.95 -0.73 0.92
CA LEU A 25 7.27 -1.77 0.17
C LEU A 25 6.02 -2.20 0.93
N LEU A 26 4.90 -2.30 0.22
CA LEU A 26 3.76 -3.07 0.67
C LEU A 26 3.87 -4.49 0.10
N GLU A 27 4.03 -5.47 0.99
CA GLU A 27 4.07 -6.89 0.59
C GLU A 27 2.64 -7.48 0.56
N PRO A 28 2.10 -7.85 -0.62
CA PRO A 28 0.69 -8.22 -0.74
C PRO A 28 0.30 -9.46 0.05
N TYR A 29 1.17 -10.48 0.15
CA TYR A 29 0.80 -11.75 0.78
C TYR A 29 0.72 -11.65 2.31
N SER A 30 1.70 -11.01 2.95
CA SER A 30 1.68 -10.79 4.39
C SER A 30 0.87 -9.55 4.79
N ASN A 31 0.50 -8.72 3.81
CA ASN A 31 -0.19 -7.45 4.02
C ASN A 31 0.61 -6.47 4.90
N GLU A 32 1.94 -6.58 4.84
CA GLU A 32 2.87 -5.83 5.67
C GLU A 32 3.44 -4.62 4.91
N LEU A 33 3.50 -3.49 5.61
CA LEU A 33 4.37 -2.39 5.22
C LEU A 33 5.79 -2.68 5.75
N ARG A 34 6.76 -2.59 4.85
CA ARG A 34 8.19 -2.74 5.15
C ARG A 34 8.96 -1.49 4.73
N VAL A 35 10.04 -1.20 5.44
CA VAL A 35 11.02 -0.16 5.09
C VAL A 35 12.37 -0.81 4.83
N TYR A 36 13.10 -0.28 3.86
CA TYR A 36 14.44 -0.78 3.55
C TYR A 36 15.49 -0.07 4.41
N ASP A 37 16.24 -0.83 5.20
CA ASP A 37 17.45 -0.34 5.87
C ASP A 37 18.64 -0.52 4.91
N ILE A 38 19.11 0.58 4.34
CA ILE A 38 20.23 0.58 3.39
C ILE A 38 21.56 0.15 4.02
N ASN A 39 21.77 0.40 5.32
CA ASN A 39 23.02 0.07 6.00
C ASN A 39 23.13 -1.43 6.28
N LYS A 40 21.99 -2.06 6.59
CA LYS A 40 21.90 -3.51 6.82
C LYS A 40 21.58 -4.29 5.54
N ASN A 41 21.11 -3.63 4.48
CA ASN A 41 20.62 -4.25 3.24
C ASN A 41 19.50 -5.29 3.53
N VAL A 42 18.55 -4.90 4.39
CA VAL A 42 17.39 -5.74 4.78
C VAL A 42 16.09 -4.94 4.75
N TRP A 43 14.97 -5.65 4.68
CA TRP A 43 13.64 -5.08 4.83
C TRP A 43 13.14 -5.29 6.26
N GLU A 44 12.85 -4.19 6.96
CA GLU A 44 12.31 -4.20 8.30
C GLU A 44 10.78 -4.02 8.25
N LYS A 45 10.07 -4.84 9.03
CA LYS A 45 8.61 -4.74 9.15
C LYS A 45 8.24 -3.50 9.97
N LEU A 46 7.34 -2.68 9.44
CA LEU A 46 6.76 -1.54 10.15
C LEU A 46 5.35 -1.81 10.69
N GLY A 47 4.59 -2.71 10.06
CA GLY A 47 3.25 -3.05 10.52
C GLY A 47 2.36 -3.60 9.42
N ILE A 48 1.08 -3.76 9.73
CA ILE A 48 0.04 -4.21 8.80
C ILE A 48 -0.71 -3.01 8.23
N VAL A 49 -1.15 -3.10 6.98
CA VAL A 49 -1.94 -2.05 6.33
C VAL A 49 -3.45 -2.32 6.40
N PRO A 50 -4.32 -1.28 6.38
CA PRO A 50 -5.77 -1.44 6.53
C PRO A 50 -6.52 -1.86 5.24
N VAL A 51 -5.80 -2.28 4.20
CA VAL A 51 -6.37 -2.86 2.97
C VAL A 51 -6.00 -4.33 2.88
N ARG A 52 -6.73 -5.13 2.09
CA ARG A 52 -6.41 -6.55 1.86
C ARG A 52 -5.73 -6.74 0.50
N ALA A 53 -4.40 -6.59 0.48
CA ALA A 53 -3.60 -6.64 -0.75
C ALA A 53 -3.54 -8.04 -1.40
N ILE A 54 -3.60 -9.11 -0.60
CA ILE A 54 -3.52 -10.50 -1.10
C ILE A 54 -4.67 -10.89 -2.04
N SER A 55 -5.84 -10.25 -1.94
CA SER A 55 -7.09 -10.73 -2.55
C SER A 55 -7.01 -10.91 -4.07
N VAL A 56 -6.17 -10.12 -4.74
CA VAL A 56 -5.92 -10.16 -6.18
C VAL A 56 -4.42 -9.99 -6.49
N GLY A 57 -3.55 -10.56 -5.65
CA GLY A 57 -2.10 -10.50 -5.85
C GLY A 57 -1.55 -9.07 -5.94
N GLY A 58 -2.11 -8.13 -5.19
CA GLY A 58 -1.71 -6.72 -5.17
C GLY A 58 -2.37 -5.83 -6.24
N TRP A 59 -3.03 -6.39 -7.27
CA TRP A 59 -3.57 -5.59 -8.38
C TRP A 59 -4.74 -4.65 -7.99
N GLY A 60 -5.39 -4.90 -6.85
CA GLY A 60 -6.47 -4.08 -6.30
C GLY A 60 -5.99 -3.01 -5.33
N VAL A 61 -4.69 -2.76 -5.30
CA VAL A 61 -4.07 -1.79 -4.40
C VAL A 61 -3.27 -0.77 -5.18
N ALA A 62 -3.47 0.50 -4.87
CA ALA A 62 -2.52 1.55 -5.23
C ALA A 62 -1.75 1.97 -3.99
N PHE A 63 -0.43 1.88 -4.10
CA PHE A 63 0.52 2.34 -3.10
C PHE A 63 1.47 3.35 -3.73
N LYS A 64 1.49 4.56 -3.19
CA LYS A 64 2.22 5.72 -3.74
C LYS A 64 2.72 6.62 -2.62
N SER A 65 3.69 7.46 -2.92
CA SER A 65 4.02 8.59 -2.07
C SER A 65 3.00 9.71 -2.25
N LEU A 66 2.70 10.40 -1.16
CA LEU A 66 1.91 11.61 -1.12
C LEU A 66 2.64 12.64 -0.25
N GLY A 67 3.64 13.32 -0.81
CA GLY A 67 4.41 14.35 -0.11
C GLY A 67 5.26 13.70 0.99
N ASP A 68 5.00 14.08 2.23
CA ASP A 68 5.60 13.48 3.44
C ASP A 68 4.83 12.24 3.95
N ARG A 69 3.83 11.76 3.20
CA ARG A 69 2.96 10.64 3.56
C ARG A 69 3.04 9.50 2.55
N LEU A 70 2.59 8.33 2.98
CA LEU A 70 2.19 7.23 2.12
C LEU A 70 0.71 7.34 1.79
N LEU A 71 0.36 7.06 0.54
CA LEU A 71 -1.00 6.91 0.05
C LEU A 71 -1.28 5.43 -0.20
N LEU A 72 -2.39 4.96 0.33
CA LEU A 72 -2.85 3.59 0.17
C LEU A 72 -4.32 3.60 -0.24
N ILE A 73 -4.64 2.96 -1.36
CA ILE A 73 -6.00 2.84 -1.88
C ILE A 73 -6.28 1.37 -2.08
N GLY A 74 -7.40 0.89 -1.55
CA GLY A 74 -7.82 -0.50 -1.75
C GLY A 74 -9.07 -0.86 -0.94
N ALA A 75 -9.50 -2.11 -1.09
CA ALA A 75 -10.61 -2.67 -0.33
C ALA A 75 -10.12 -3.21 1.03
N MET A 76 -10.90 -2.99 2.09
CA MET A 76 -10.57 -3.47 3.45
C MET A 76 -10.71 -5.00 3.58
N SER A 77 -11.56 -5.63 2.76
CA SER A 77 -11.76 -7.09 2.77
C SER A 77 -12.09 -7.62 1.38
N SER A 78 -11.97 -8.94 1.18
CA SER A 78 -12.31 -9.61 -0.09
C SER A 78 -13.80 -9.50 -0.46
N HIS A 79 -14.65 -9.21 0.52
CA HIS A 79 -16.08 -9.05 0.35
C HIS A 79 -16.50 -7.58 0.21
N SER A 80 -15.60 -6.64 0.56
CA SER A 80 -15.86 -5.21 0.41
C SER A 80 -15.88 -4.85 -1.06
N ARG A 81 -16.97 -4.21 -1.49
CA ARG A 81 -17.07 -3.59 -2.82
C ARG A 81 -16.60 -2.14 -2.82
N ASN A 82 -16.39 -1.57 -1.63
CA ASN A 82 -15.97 -0.19 -1.45
C ASN A 82 -14.45 -0.13 -1.41
N VAL A 83 -13.90 0.80 -2.18
CA VAL A 83 -12.50 1.21 -2.12
C VAL A 83 -12.40 2.36 -1.13
N THR A 84 -11.37 2.32 -0.28
CA THR A 84 -11.09 3.37 0.70
C THR A 84 -9.69 3.92 0.47
N VAL A 85 -9.54 5.22 0.68
CA VAL A 85 -8.24 5.89 0.65
C VAL A 85 -7.75 6.07 2.08
N TYR A 86 -6.50 5.72 2.30
CA TYR A 86 -5.79 5.91 3.55
C TYR A 86 -4.51 6.68 3.30
N THR A 87 -4.12 7.50 4.27
CA THR A 87 -2.80 8.11 4.31
C THR A 87 -2.11 7.83 5.63
N CYS A 88 -0.79 7.74 5.61
CA CYS A 88 0.02 7.53 6.81
C CYS A 88 1.28 8.38 6.73
N ARG A 89 1.68 9.02 7.83
CA ARG A 89 3.05 9.53 7.97
C ARG A 89 3.90 8.39 8.52
N PRO A 90 4.74 7.73 7.69
CA PRO A 90 5.51 6.61 8.18
C PRO A 90 6.55 7.10 9.19
N SER A 91 6.70 6.36 10.29
CA SER A 91 7.75 6.56 11.27
C SER A 91 8.38 5.23 11.59
N THR A 92 9.71 5.18 11.61
CA THR A 92 10.49 3.99 11.98
C THR A 92 10.66 3.83 13.48
N LYS A 93 10.14 4.79 14.27
CA LYS A 93 10.34 4.89 15.73
C LYS A 93 9.12 4.52 16.55
N VAL A 94 8.00 4.22 15.90
CA VAL A 94 6.72 3.90 16.57
C VAL A 94 6.41 2.42 16.39
N GLU A 95 5.79 1.82 17.40
CA GLU A 95 5.39 0.40 17.37
C GLU A 95 4.22 0.17 16.40
N GLU A 96 3.35 1.17 16.20
CA GLU A 96 2.18 1.06 15.32
C GLU A 96 2.07 2.21 14.33
N LEU A 97 1.69 1.87 13.09
CA LEU A 97 1.41 2.82 12.01
C LEU A 97 -0.01 3.36 12.15
N ILE A 98 -0.14 4.69 12.23
CA ILE A 98 -1.44 5.37 12.24
C ILE A 98 -1.86 5.66 10.80
N TRP A 99 -2.99 5.08 10.39
CA TRP A 99 -3.60 5.30 9.08
C TRP A 99 -4.82 6.21 9.21
N GLU A 100 -4.74 7.39 8.58
CA GLU A 100 -5.84 8.33 8.45
C GLU A 100 -6.71 7.92 7.25
N ARG A 101 -7.95 7.51 7.51
CA ARG A 101 -8.94 7.21 6.46
C ARG A 101 -9.50 8.50 5.87
N SER A 102 -9.62 8.59 4.55
CA SER A 102 -10.36 9.68 3.91
C SER A 102 -11.86 9.55 4.20
N ASN A 103 -12.52 10.67 4.50
CA ASN A 103 -13.97 10.70 4.70
C ASN A 103 -14.75 10.46 3.39
N ASP A 104 -14.10 10.67 2.24
CA ASP A 104 -14.66 10.42 0.92
C ASP A 104 -14.59 8.92 0.60
N SER A 105 -15.49 8.14 1.20
CA SER A 105 -15.70 6.75 0.77
C SER A 105 -16.59 6.74 -0.47
N TYR A 106 -16.05 6.32 -1.60
CA TYR A 106 -16.84 6.02 -2.79
C TYR A 106 -17.63 4.74 -2.55
N SER A 107 -18.86 4.88 -2.06
CA SER A 107 -19.88 3.84 -2.11
C SER A 107 -20.98 4.34 -3.04
N ASP A 108 -20.77 4.20 -4.35
CA ASP A 108 -21.85 4.41 -5.30
C ASP A 108 -22.51 3.06 -5.56
N ASP A 109 -23.81 2.97 -5.26
CA ASP A 109 -24.62 1.75 -5.10
C ASP A 109 -24.92 1.02 -6.42
N GLY A 110 -24.21 1.39 -7.50
CA GLY A 110 -24.40 0.84 -8.84
C GLY A 110 -23.13 0.74 -9.70
N ILE A 111 -21.99 1.31 -9.29
CA ILE A 111 -20.73 1.18 -10.03
C ILE A 111 -19.91 0.06 -9.39
N HIS A 112 -19.84 -1.07 -10.09
CA HIS A 112 -18.87 -2.11 -9.78
C HIS A 112 -17.46 -1.54 -9.95
N PHE A 113 -16.82 -1.08 -8.87
CA PHE A 113 -15.40 -0.82 -8.90
C PHE A 113 -14.69 -2.10 -9.35
N SER A 114 -13.90 -1.98 -10.41
CA SER A 114 -12.98 -3.05 -10.81
C SER A 114 -12.20 -3.48 -9.57
N ARG A 115 -12.03 -4.79 -9.39
CA ARG A 115 -11.14 -5.32 -8.34
C ARG A 115 -9.68 -4.90 -8.54
N PHE A 116 -9.37 -4.22 -9.64
CA PHE A 116 -8.06 -3.75 -10.02
C PHE A 116 -8.00 -2.23 -10.10
N ILE A 117 -6.90 -1.66 -9.61
CA ILE A 117 -6.60 -0.24 -9.73
C ILE A 117 -5.56 -0.09 -10.84
N HIS A 118 -5.92 0.58 -11.94
CA HIS A 118 -5.03 0.83 -13.06
C HIS A 118 -4.53 2.28 -13.06
N ASN A 119 -3.27 2.50 -13.41
CA ASN A 119 -2.69 3.82 -13.71
C ASN A 119 -2.87 4.88 -12.60
N CYS A 120 -2.75 4.50 -11.31
CA CYS A 120 -2.81 5.46 -10.21
C CYS A 120 -1.60 6.40 -10.22
N CYS A 121 -1.86 7.68 -10.51
CA CYS A 121 -0.90 8.76 -10.52
C CYS A 121 -1.27 9.80 -9.45
N VAL A 122 -0.26 10.31 -8.77
CA VAL A 122 -0.41 11.36 -7.76
C VAL A 122 0.39 12.57 -8.23
N MET A 123 -0.26 13.72 -8.28
CA MET A 123 0.37 15.00 -8.61
C MET A 123 0.20 15.94 -7.43
N PHE A 124 1.28 16.62 -7.07
CA PHE A 124 1.26 17.76 -6.17
C PHE A 124 1.14 19.02 -7.01
N VAL A 125 0.24 19.91 -6.58
CA VAL A 125 0.09 21.25 -7.15
C VAL A 125 0.78 22.25 -6.25
#